data_AF-A0A066XDI9-F1
#
_entry.id   AF-A0A066XDI9-F1
#
_cell.length_a   1.000
_cell.length_b   1.000
_cell.length_c   1.000
_cell.angle_alpha   90.00
_cell.angle_beta   90.00
_cell.angle_gamma   90.00
#
_symmetry.space_group_name_H-M   'P 1'
#
loop_
_entity.id
_entity.type
_entity.pdbx_description
1 polymer ?
#
loop_
_entity_poly.entity_id
_entity_poly.type
_entity_poly.pdbx_seq_one_letter_code
_entity_poly.pdbx_strand_id
1 'polypeptide(L)'
;MPPRLNSGSDGTLNLPHIRRLEQFQNPPLSATTCDSNISDYIGSGTSSPGYNPGLDERLAEFDALRSGNDQYFEHDKDADYYDDDDDMDNRPSLLRNAHSRSGQPLLNSKDHDDDDDHRGRSYSTRSRRASPLLTPSRPTFSRGSTMRNHSPSTVKAHARRKYMYAAFFLVLSLVSFVIQTELSAYIQQELHWDKAYCMLYLTHGSWVILWPVQLLILRINKHKIPWPSFWRRHRELVHTTAIMVQRQDLDLSRHPAHTRSSPWFYLVRTTAFVTCALTVAGLSWYVAVNMTTPSDLTAIYNCSAFFAYVFSVPLLKEPLRMDKSLAVLVAIAGVLIVAYGDSSPTDDDAAHKQAAGERLTGNLVIGVGSVLYGLYEVLYKRYACPPDGCSPGRGMVFANTFGSCIGAFTLTVLWIPLPILHWTGIELFALPTGYTALMLFFSVIMNATFAGSFLVLISLTSPVLSSVASLLTIFIVAITDWFRTGEPLSAAALIGGLMIMVAFGMLSWSTWREMTEVEATKAVDLTDSGEDSDRD
;
A
#
# COMPACT_ATOMS: atom_id res chain seq x y z
N MET A 1 47.35 -30.67 -54.12
CA MET A 1 48.05 -31.19 -52.92
C MET A 1 47.30 -30.71 -51.68
N PRO A 2 46.99 -31.57 -50.70
CA PRO A 2 46.57 -31.15 -49.37
C PRO A 2 47.79 -30.82 -48.47
N PRO A 3 47.63 -30.02 -47.41
CA PRO A 3 48.65 -29.89 -46.35
C PRO A 3 48.79 -31.21 -45.56
N ARG A 4 49.97 -31.47 -45.01
CA ARG A 4 50.31 -32.73 -44.32
C ARG A 4 49.97 -32.68 -42.84
N LEU A 5 49.45 -33.79 -42.31
CA LEU A 5 49.48 -34.10 -40.87
C LEU A 5 50.85 -34.72 -40.54
N ASN A 6 51.54 -34.19 -39.53
CA ASN A 6 52.73 -34.82 -38.97
C ASN A 6 52.33 -35.68 -37.76
N SER A 7 52.66 -36.96 -37.79
CA SER A 7 52.58 -37.87 -36.64
C SER A 7 53.86 -37.78 -35.80
N GLY A 8 53.71 -37.89 -34.47
CA GLY A 8 54.83 -38.23 -33.59
C GLY A 8 55.28 -39.69 -33.76
N SER A 9 56.46 -40.03 -33.25
CA SER A 9 57.03 -41.39 -33.29
C SER A 9 56.15 -42.46 -32.64
N ASP A 10 55.29 -42.04 -31.71
CA ASP A 10 54.55 -42.91 -30.78
C ASP A 10 53.06 -43.06 -31.20
N GLY A 11 52.72 -42.65 -32.43
CA GLY A 11 51.43 -42.93 -33.07
C GLY A 11 50.23 -42.07 -32.64
N THR A 12 50.39 -41.13 -31.71
CA THR A 12 49.29 -40.31 -31.17
C THR A 12 49.06 -38.99 -31.92
N LEU A 13 47.80 -38.59 -32.04
CA LEU A 13 47.36 -37.31 -32.62
C LEU A 13 47.32 -36.22 -31.54
N ASN A 14 48.04 -35.11 -31.76
CA ASN A 14 47.99 -33.94 -30.88
C ASN A 14 46.74 -33.09 -31.16
N LEU A 15 45.75 -33.15 -30.27
CA LEU A 15 44.75 -32.08 -30.08
C LEU A 15 45.16 -31.21 -28.88
N PRO A 16 45.00 -29.88 -28.92
CA PRO A 16 45.26 -29.02 -27.77
C PRO A 16 44.32 -29.34 -26.60
N HIS A 17 44.88 -29.47 -25.39
CA HIS A 17 44.17 -30.02 -24.23
C HIS A 17 43.03 -29.14 -23.71
N ILE A 18 41.84 -29.73 -23.59
CA ILE A 18 40.88 -29.39 -22.54
C ILE A 18 41.46 -29.91 -21.21
N ARG A 19 41.59 -29.03 -20.20
CA ARG A 19 42.02 -29.42 -18.84
C ARG A 19 40.85 -29.35 -17.85
N ARG A 20 40.87 -30.29 -16.90
CA ARG A 20 39.78 -30.63 -15.97
C ARG A 20 39.51 -29.55 -14.91
N LEU A 21 38.26 -29.54 -14.43
CA LEU A 21 37.72 -28.85 -13.25
C LEU A 21 38.70 -28.69 -12.08
N GLU A 22 38.68 -27.53 -11.42
CA GLU A 22 38.35 -27.46 -9.98
C GLU A 22 37.93 -26.05 -9.50
N GLN A 23 37.08 -26.04 -8.46
CA GLN A 23 36.92 -24.98 -7.44
C GLN A 23 36.60 -23.53 -7.89
N PHE A 24 35.43 -23.30 -8.51
CA PHE A 24 34.81 -21.97 -8.47
C PHE A 24 34.17 -21.69 -7.11
N GLN A 25 34.66 -20.66 -6.42
CA GLN A 25 34.18 -20.24 -5.11
C GLN A 25 32.93 -19.35 -5.27
N ASN A 26 31.77 -19.81 -4.76
CA ASN A 26 30.51 -19.05 -4.85
C ASN A 26 30.65 -17.65 -4.20
N PRO A 27 30.40 -16.55 -4.93
CA PRO A 27 30.26 -15.24 -4.31
C PRO A 27 28.99 -15.21 -3.44
N PRO A 28 28.96 -14.48 -2.32
CA PRO A 28 27.77 -14.38 -1.49
C PRO A 28 26.64 -13.66 -2.24
N LEU A 29 25.42 -14.20 -2.13
CA LEU A 29 24.21 -13.60 -2.69
C LEU A 29 23.92 -12.24 -2.05
N SER A 30 24.38 -11.17 -2.70
CA SER A 30 24.05 -9.80 -2.33
C SER A 30 22.59 -9.51 -2.70
N ALA A 31 21.76 -9.20 -1.71
CA ALA A 31 20.34 -8.93 -1.89
C ALA A 31 20.12 -7.53 -2.51
N THR A 32 20.10 -7.45 -3.84
CA THR A 32 19.95 -6.21 -4.61
C THR A 32 18.52 -5.64 -4.60
N THR A 33 18.20 -5.00 -3.47
CA THR A 33 17.57 -3.68 -3.40
C THR A 33 16.21 -3.50 -4.06
N CYS A 34 15.15 -3.48 -3.24
CA CYS A 34 13.79 -3.13 -3.64
C CYS A 34 13.65 -1.70 -4.21
N ASP A 35 14.48 -0.75 -3.78
CA ASP A 35 14.32 0.67 -4.16
C ASP A 35 14.97 1.07 -5.49
N SER A 36 15.97 0.35 -6.01
CA SER A 36 16.53 0.68 -7.33
C SER A 36 15.50 0.41 -8.43
N ASN A 37 14.89 -0.77 -8.40
CA ASN A 37 13.89 -1.24 -9.36
C ASN A 37 12.60 -0.39 -9.39
N ILE A 38 12.26 0.33 -8.32
CA ILE A 38 10.97 1.03 -8.25
C ILE A 38 10.97 2.41 -8.90
N SER A 39 12.13 3.07 -8.96
CA SER A 39 12.41 4.23 -9.82
C SER A 39 11.97 3.93 -11.26
N ASP A 40 12.45 2.80 -11.78
CA ASP A 40 12.18 2.34 -13.15
C ASP A 40 10.75 1.81 -13.33
N TYR A 41 10.18 1.19 -12.28
CA TYR A 41 8.79 0.71 -12.33
C TYR A 41 7.77 1.85 -12.41
N ILE A 42 7.97 2.95 -11.67
CA ILE A 42 7.00 4.04 -11.54
C ILE A 42 7.32 5.21 -12.47
N GLY A 43 8.55 5.28 -13.01
CA GLY A 43 8.93 6.29 -14.00
C GLY A 43 9.48 7.57 -13.39
N SER A 44 10.50 7.45 -12.54
CA SER A 44 11.39 8.58 -12.30
C SER A 44 12.07 8.99 -13.61
N GLY A 45 11.78 10.20 -14.11
CA GLY A 45 12.33 10.76 -15.35
C GLY A 45 13.82 11.11 -15.31
N THR A 46 14.65 10.23 -14.75
CA THR A 46 16.11 10.29 -14.79
C THR A 46 16.59 9.41 -15.94
N SER A 47 17.04 10.04 -17.03
CA SER A 47 17.49 9.37 -18.24
C SER A 47 18.80 8.59 -18.05
N SER A 48 18.75 7.26 -18.18
CA SER A 48 19.93 6.40 -18.36
C SER A 48 19.54 5.02 -18.93
N PRO A 49 19.89 4.69 -20.18
CA PRO A 49 19.80 3.32 -20.70
C PRO A 49 21.21 2.71 -20.86
N GLY A 50 21.77 2.21 -19.76
CA GLY A 50 22.91 1.28 -19.81
C GLY A 50 22.42 -0.12 -20.20
N TYR A 51 22.19 -0.37 -21.49
CA TYR A 51 21.69 -1.67 -21.98
C TYR A 51 22.79 -2.73 -21.83
N ASN A 52 22.59 -3.70 -20.92
CA ASN A 52 23.62 -4.67 -20.53
C ASN A 52 23.11 -6.11 -20.77
N PRO A 53 23.31 -6.69 -21.96
CA PRO A 53 22.57 -7.87 -22.43
C PRO A 53 22.82 -9.15 -21.60
N GLY A 54 24.00 -9.27 -20.97
CA GLY A 54 24.34 -10.43 -20.13
C GLY A 54 23.53 -10.56 -18.83
N LEU A 55 22.63 -9.62 -18.51
CA LEU A 55 21.71 -9.75 -17.38
C LEU A 55 20.48 -10.62 -17.76
N ASP A 56 19.88 -10.37 -18.93
CA ASP A 56 18.72 -11.14 -19.40
C ASP A 56 19.12 -12.56 -19.81
N GLU A 57 20.33 -12.74 -20.37
CA GLU A 57 20.92 -14.04 -20.68
C GLU A 57 21.08 -14.91 -19.41
N ARG A 58 21.61 -14.35 -18.32
CA ARG A 58 21.73 -15.04 -17.02
C ARG A 58 20.39 -15.29 -16.34
N LEU A 59 19.37 -14.47 -16.60
CA LEU A 59 18.01 -14.74 -16.12
C LEU A 59 17.34 -15.87 -16.91
N ALA A 60 17.59 -15.98 -18.21
CA ALA A 60 17.14 -17.10 -19.04
C ALA A 60 17.82 -18.42 -18.64
N GLU A 61 19.14 -18.39 -18.39
CA GLU A 61 19.91 -19.54 -17.88
C GLU A 61 19.37 -20.02 -16.52
N PHE A 62 18.99 -19.09 -15.63
CA PHE A 62 18.44 -19.41 -14.31
C PHE A 62 17.00 -19.92 -14.34
N ASP A 63 16.12 -19.40 -15.21
CA ASP A 63 14.76 -19.95 -15.39
C ASP A 63 14.81 -21.31 -16.14
N ALA A 64 15.78 -21.56 -17.04
CA ALA A 64 15.98 -22.85 -17.71
C ALA A 64 16.39 -23.97 -16.74
N LEU A 65 17.32 -23.68 -15.81
CA LEU A 65 17.70 -24.58 -14.71
C LEU A 65 16.55 -24.84 -13.73
N ARG A 66 15.48 -24.04 -13.77
CA ARG A 66 14.28 -24.21 -12.95
C ARG A 66 13.17 -25.02 -13.65
N SER A 67 13.04 -24.93 -14.97
CA SER A 67 12.05 -25.67 -15.75
C SER A 67 12.45 -27.11 -16.07
N GLY A 68 13.76 -27.42 -16.09
CA GLY A 68 14.27 -28.74 -16.49
C GLY A 68 13.96 -29.92 -15.56
N ASN A 69 13.19 -29.71 -14.50
CA ASN A 69 12.96 -30.70 -13.43
C ASN A 69 11.56 -31.34 -13.46
N ASP A 70 10.64 -30.83 -14.28
CA ASP A 70 9.22 -31.22 -14.29
C ASP A 70 8.84 -32.15 -15.47
N GLN A 71 9.82 -32.76 -16.15
CA GLN A 71 9.62 -33.42 -17.46
C GLN A 71 9.97 -34.93 -17.49
N TYR A 72 9.86 -35.63 -16.35
CA TYR A 72 10.25 -37.06 -16.23
C TYR A 72 9.10 -38.02 -15.87
N PHE A 73 7.85 -37.57 -15.89
CA PHE A 73 6.66 -38.39 -15.58
C PHE A 73 5.45 -38.03 -16.45
N GLU A 74 5.51 -38.29 -17.76
CA GLU A 74 4.29 -38.57 -18.52
C GLU A 74 4.53 -39.46 -19.75
N HIS A 75 3.71 -40.51 -19.83
CA HIS A 75 3.31 -41.26 -21.02
C HIS A 75 4.39 -41.85 -21.97
N ASP A 76 4.58 -43.17 -21.87
CA ASP A 76 4.78 -44.05 -23.03
C ASP A 76 3.96 -45.34 -22.83
N LYS A 77 3.39 -45.89 -23.90
CA LYS A 77 2.45 -47.03 -23.86
C LYS A 77 2.32 -47.72 -25.22
N ASP A 78 2.22 -49.06 -25.18
CA ASP A 78 1.77 -49.96 -26.25
C ASP A 78 2.70 -50.03 -27.50
N ALA A 79 3.01 -51.15 -28.18
CA ALA A 79 2.88 -52.62 -27.98
C ALA A 79 3.94 -53.31 -28.93
N ASP A 80 4.16 -54.62 -29.09
CA ASP A 80 3.56 -55.88 -28.59
C ASP A 80 4.56 -57.06 -28.82
N TYR A 81 4.25 -58.28 -28.34
CA TYR A 81 4.84 -59.61 -28.67
C TYR A 81 6.33 -59.90 -28.26
N TYR A 82 6.75 -61.13 -27.88
CA TYR A 82 6.10 -62.48 -27.84
C TYR A 82 6.76 -63.41 -26.77
N ASP A 83 5.98 -64.33 -26.21
CA ASP A 83 6.26 -65.69 -25.65
C ASP A 83 7.15 -66.01 -24.40
N ASP A 84 6.74 -67.14 -23.77
CA ASP A 84 7.34 -68.10 -22.82
C ASP A 84 7.71 -67.76 -21.34
N ASP A 85 6.76 -68.13 -20.45
CA ASP A 85 6.86 -69.08 -19.30
C ASP A 85 7.69 -68.86 -18.00
N ASP A 86 7.23 -69.60 -16.96
CA ASP A 86 7.82 -69.97 -15.65
C ASP A 86 8.14 -68.92 -14.56
N ASP A 87 7.08 -68.58 -13.79
CA ASP A 87 6.90 -68.84 -12.33
C ASP A 87 7.89 -68.32 -11.22
N MET A 88 7.30 -68.13 -10.03
CA MET A 88 7.88 -67.99 -8.67
C MET A 88 8.54 -66.68 -8.18
N ASP A 89 8.28 -66.42 -6.88
CA ASP A 89 8.73 -65.28 -6.06
C ASP A 89 10.25 -65.08 -5.99
N ASN A 90 10.69 -63.80 -5.95
CA ASN A 90 11.64 -63.34 -4.92
C ASN A 90 11.75 -61.80 -4.79
N ARG A 91 11.93 -61.31 -3.55
CA ARG A 91 12.31 -59.91 -3.23
C ARG A 91 13.44 -59.86 -2.19
N PRO A 92 14.62 -59.35 -2.58
CA PRO A 92 15.53 -58.69 -1.64
C PRO A 92 16.16 -57.40 -2.21
N SER A 93 16.76 -56.49 -1.44
CA SER A 93 16.55 -56.09 -0.03
C SER A 93 17.27 -54.75 0.20
N LEU A 94 16.72 -53.85 1.03
CA LEU A 94 17.41 -52.60 1.39
C LEU A 94 18.38 -52.85 2.55
N LEU A 95 19.68 -52.60 2.34
CA LEU A 95 20.71 -52.70 3.38
C LEU A 95 20.93 -51.39 4.12
N ARG A 96 21.01 -51.49 5.45
CA ARG A 96 21.15 -50.38 6.42
C ARG A 96 22.09 -50.80 7.54
N ASN A 97 23.12 -50.01 7.81
CA ASN A 97 23.90 -50.00 9.05
C ASN A 97 24.04 -48.52 9.51
N ALA A 98 23.87 -48.10 10.77
CA ALA A 98 24.31 -48.64 12.07
C ALA A 98 25.82 -48.36 12.33
N HIS A 99 26.25 -47.86 13.50
CA HIS A 99 25.56 -47.71 14.80
C HIS A 99 25.70 -46.31 15.43
N SER A 100 24.80 -46.03 16.38
CA SER A 100 24.98 -45.06 17.47
C SER A 100 24.54 -45.70 18.78
N ARG A 101 25.14 -45.32 19.91
CA ARG A 101 24.73 -45.73 21.27
C ARG A 101 25.00 -44.60 22.26
N SER A 102 24.06 -44.39 23.17
CA SER A 102 24.17 -43.52 24.35
C SER A 102 23.93 -44.35 25.62
N GLY A 103 24.51 -43.91 26.75
CA GLY A 103 24.37 -44.56 28.05
C GLY A 103 25.19 -43.85 29.12
N GLN A 104 24.51 -43.29 30.12
CA GLN A 104 25.07 -42.72 31.35
C GLN A 104 24.93 -43.74 32.51
N PRO A 105 25.35 -43.42 33.74
CA PRO A 105 26.63 -42.87 34.20
C PRO A 105 27.23 -43.78 35.31
N LEU A 106 28.34 -43.38 35.95
CA LEU A 106 28.59 -43.63 37.39
C LEU A 106 29.83 -42.87 37.90
N LEU A 107 29.83 -42.50 39.18
CA LEU A 107 31.04 -42.13 39.93
C LEU A 107 31.62 -43.39 40.58
N ASN A 108 32.95 -43.42 40.75
CA ASN A 108 33.51 -43.81 42.06
C ASN A 108 34.82 -43.05 42.31
N SER A 109 35.23 -42.98 43.58
CA SER A 109 36.46 -42.34 44.06
C SER A 109 37.45 -43.39 44.60
N LYS A 110 38.53 -42.90 45.26
CA LYS A 110 39.58 -43.64 45.98
C LYS A 110 40.74 -44.18 45.13
N ASP A 111 41.98 -44.25 45.63
CA ASP A 111 42.66 -43.61 46.79
C ASP A 111 44.17 -43.91 46.62
N HIS A 112 45.08 -42.99 47.00
CA HIS A 112 46.49 -43.23 47.41
C HIS A 112 47.46 -43.95 46.40
N ASP A 113 48.79 -43.75 46.39
CA ASP A 113 49.68 -42.85 47.17
C ASP A 113 51.05 -42.64 46.45
N ASP A 114 51.92 -41.85 47.10
CA ASP A 114 53.41 -41.82 47.06
C ASP A 114 54.22 -41.17 45.90
N ASP A 115 55.08 -40.23 46.37
CA ASP A 115 56.51 -40.04 46.06
C ASP A 115 57.04 -39.31 44.79
N ASP A 116 57.21 -38.00 44.99
CA ASP A 116 58.52 -37.31 45.14
C ASP A 116 59.30 -36.60 43.99
N ASP A 117 59.96 -35.54 44.47
CA ASP A 117 61.21 -34.88 44.05
C ASP A 117 61.39 -34.13 42.70
N HIS A 118 61.21 -32.80 42.82
CA HIS A 118 62.28 -31.80 42.69
C HIS A 118 62.87 -31.40 41.30
N ARG A 119 62.92 -30.07 41.10
CA ARG A 119 63.76 -29.28 40.17
C ARG A 119 63.43 -29.46 38.67
N GLY A 120 63.32 -28.41 37.84
CA GLY A 120 63.56 -26.98 38.06
C GLY A 120 64.84 -26.50 37.37
N ARG A 121 64.82 -26.33 36.03
CA ARG A 121 65.75 -25.46 35.30
C ARG A 121 65.28 -25.13 33.88
N SER A 122 65.14 -23.84 33.59
CA SER A 122 65.02 -23.33 32.22
C SER A 122 66.41 -23.24 31.57
N TYR A 123 66.57 -23.72 30.34
CA TYR A 123 67.70 -23.34 29.48
C TYR A 123 67.29 -23.21 28.02
N SER A 124 67.73 -22.13 27.38
CA SER A 124 67.64 -21.90 25.94
C SER A 124 68.92 -22.36 25.26
N THR A 125 68.85 -23.00 24.08
CA THR A 125 69.42 -22.47 22.83
C THR A 125 69.31 -23.41 21.61
N ARG A 126 69.18 -22.79 20.43
CA ARG A 126 69.65 -23.23 19.09
C ARG A 126 69.19 -24.56 18.46
N SER A 127 68.15 -24.42 17.63
CA SER A 127 68.16 -24.69 16.17
C SER A 127 68.45 -26.09 15.61
N ARG A 128 67.49 -26.62 14.82
CA ARG A 128 67.68 -26.94 13.38
C ARG A 128 66.35 -27.12 12.62
N ARG A 129 66.21 -26.31 11.55
CA ARG A 129 65.43 -26.39 10.28
C ARG A 129 64.45 -27.57 10.02
N ALA A 130 63.37 -27.25 9.28
CA ALA A 130 62.31 -28.09 8.68
C ALA A 130 61.08 -28.35 9.58
N SER A 131 59.82 -28.18 9.15
CA SER A 131 59.26 -27.59 7.91
C SER A 131 57.89 -26.93 8.21
N PRO A 132 57.48 -25.85 7.51
CA PRO A 132 56.20 -25.19 7.77
C PRO A 132 55.03 -25.97 7.15
N LEU A 133 54.15 -26.53 7.98
CA LEU A 133 52.83 -26.97 7.55
C LEU A 133 51.94 -25.75 7.34
N LEU A 134 51.48 -25.56 6.10
CA LEU A 134 50.64 -24.43 5.68
C LEU A 134 49.21 -24.60 6.22
N THR A 135 48.96 -24.10 7.44
CA THR A 135 47.60 -23.81 7.89
C THR A 135 47.05 -22.61 7.10
N PRO A 136 45.95 -22.74 6.33
CA PRO A 136 45.36 -21.59 5.65
C PRO A 136 44.75 -20.64 6.69
N SER A 137 45.41 -19.51 6.93
CA SER A 137 44.90 -18.42 7.75
C SER A 137 43.65 -17.85 7.07
N ARG A 138 42.47 -18.21 7.58
CA ARG A 138 41.20 -17.64 7.13
C ARG A 138 41.26 -16.11 7.31
N PRO A 139 41.10 -15.29 6.26
CA PRO A 139 40.95 -13.86 6.44
C PRO A 139 39.66 -13.61 7.22
N THR A 140 39.78 -13.00 8.39
CA THR A 140 38.65 -12.44 9.13
C THR A 140 38.14 -11.23 8.36
N PHE A 141 37.30 -11.46 7.37
CA PHE A 141 36.51 -10.40 6.74
C PHE A 141 35.68 -9.73 7.84
N SER A 142 36.12 -8.55 8.28
CA SER A 142 35.25 -7.61 8.97
C SER A 142 34.04 -7.38 8.07
N ARG A 143 32.86 -7.67 8.59
CA ARG A 143 31.60 -7.29 7.94
C ARG A 143 31.47 -5.77 8.04
N GLY A 144 32.17 -5.05 7.15
CA GLY A 144 31.84 -3.67 6.86
C GLY A 144 30.38 -3.62 6.47
N SER A 145 29.55 -3.07 7.35
CA SER A 145 28.16 -2.81 7.03
C SER A 145 28.16 -1.83 5.87
N THR A 146 27.59 -2.23 4.74
CA THR A 146 27.26 -1.28 3.68
C THR A 146 26.05 -0.46 4.14
N MET A 147 26.27 0.40 5.14
CA MET A 147 25.30 1.42 5.52
C MET A 147 25.04 2.26 4.28
N ARG A 148 23.81 2.15 3.81
CA ARG A 148 23.43 2.57 2.47
C ARG A 148 22.97 4.02 2.56
N ASN A 149 23.94 4.93 2.79
CA ASN A 149 23.67 6.34 3.04
C ASN A 149 22.68 6.90 2.03
N HIS A 150 21.47 7.20 2.51
CA HIS A 150 20.42 7.83 1.71
C HIS A 150 20.86 9.26 1.41
N SER A 151 21.52 9.47 0.28
CA SER A 151 22.09 10.77 -0.06
C SER A 151 21.02 11.87 0.02
N PRO A 152 21.26 13.01 0.68
CA PRO A 152 20.21 14.01 0.97
C PRO A 152 19.46 14.54 -0.26
N SER A 153 20.06 14.43 -1.45
CA SER A 153 19.41 14.73 -2.74
C SER A 153 18.27 13.77 -3.08
N THR A 154 18.37 12.48 -2.76
CA THR A 154 17.31 11.49 -2.99
C THR A 154 16.10 11.76 -2.11
N VAL A 155 16.31 12.01 -0.81
CA VAL A 155 15.24 12.30 0.16
C VAL A 155 14.46 13.55 -0.28
N LYS A 156 15.16 14.64 -0.63
CA LYS A 156 14.55 15.88 -1.14
C LYS A 156 13.80 15.67 -2.46
N ALA A 157 14.29 14.82 -3.36
CA ALA A 157 13.61 14.47 -4.61
C ALA A 157 12.33 13.63 -4.37
N HIS A 158 12.33 12.71 -3.40
CA HIS A 158 11.14 11.95 -3.02
C HIS A 158 10.09 12.85 -2.35
N ALA A 159 10.49 13.77 -1.47
CA ALA A 159 9.61 14.77 -0.88
C ALA A 159 8.96 15.67 -1.95
N ARG A 160 9.75 16.25 -2.87
CA ARG A 160 9.19 17.08 -3.96
C ARG A 160 8.18 16.31 -4.83
N ARG A 161 8.45 15.04 -5.15
CA ARG A 161 7.48 14.19 -5.88
C ARG A 161 6.22 13.89 -5.07
N LYS A 162 6.35 13.60 -3.76
CA LYS A 162 5.23 13.40 -2.82
C LYS A 162 4.25 14.58 -2.86
N TYR A 163 4.77 15.80 -2.69
CA TYR A 163 3.95 17.02 -2.71
C TYR A 163 3.36 17.32 -4.11
N MET A 164 4.10 17.08 -5.19
CA MET A 164 3.60 17.24 -6.56
C MET A 164 2.44 16.28 -6.89
N TYR A 165 2.54 15.01 -6.49
CA TYR A 165 1.43 14.06 -6.66
C TYR A 165 0.24 14.39 -5.75
N ALA A 166 0.48 14.78 -4.50
CA ALA A 166 -0.58 15.20 -3.58
C ALA A 166 -1.35 16.41 -4.13
N ALA A 167 -0.68 17.43 -4.66
CA ALA A 167 -1.32 18.59 -5.28
C ALA A 167 -2.14 18.22 -6.54
N PHE A 168 -1.64 17.31 -7.38
CA PHE A 168 -2.39 16.83 -8.55
C PHE A 168 -3.66 16.06 -8.13
N PHE A 169 -3.53 15.09 -7.22
CA PHE A 169 -4.68 14.30 -6.76
C PHE A 169 -5.67 15.12 -5.94
N LEU A 170 -5.22 16.17 -5.23
CA LEU A 170 -6.10 17.15 -4.61
C LEU A 170 -6.98 17.86 -5.64
N VAL A 171 -6.38 18.49 -6.67
CA VAL A 171 -7.16 19.20 -7.70
C VAL A 171 -8.13 18.26 -8.42
N LEU A 172 -7.70 17.04 -8.72
CA LEU A 172 -8.56 16.01 -9.31
C LEU A 172 -9.71 15.60 -8.36
N SER A 173 -9.44 15.40 -7.07
CA SER A 173 -10.48 15.06 -6.10
C SER A 173 -11.49 16.19 -5.91
N LEU A 174 -11.04 17.45 -5.87
CA LEU A 174 -11.92 18.63 -5.73
C LEU A 174 -12.92 18.72 -6.89
N VAL A 175 -12.44 18.65 -8.13
CA VAL A 175 -13.29 18.76 -9.33
C VAL A 175 -14.25 17.56 -9.42
N SER A 176 -13.78 16.34 -9.21
CA SER A 176 -14.65 15.15 -9.23
C SER A 176 -15.66 15.12 -8.08
N PHE A 177 -15.33 15.66 -6.89
CA PHE A 177 -16.28 15.74 -5.77
C PHE A 177 -17.43 16.71 -6.07
N VAL A 178 -17.12 17.89 -6.60
CA VAL A 178 -18.15 18.90 -6.96
C VAL A 178 -19.10 18.32 -8.01
N ILE A 179 -18.57 17.77 -9.10
CA ILE A 179 -19.40 17.15 -10.15
C ILE A 179 -20.20 15.97 -9.60
N GLN A 180 -19.63 15.14 -8.72
CA GLN A 180 -20.35 14.04 -8.08
C GLN A 180 -21.50 14.52 -7.19
N THR A 181 -21.31 15.61 -6.44
CA THR A 181 -22.34 16.20 -5.57
C THR A 181 -23.48 16.76 -6.41
N GLU A 182 -23.17 17.58 -7.42
CA GLU A 182 -24.15 18.19 -8.33
C GLU A 182 -24.95 17.17 -9.13
N LEU A 183 -24.32 16.09 -9.60
CA LEU A 183 -25.02 15.00 -10.28
C LEU A 183 -25.86 14.16 -9.31
N SER A 184 -25.38 13.90 -8.10
CA SER A 184 -26.14 13.12 -7.10
C SER A 184 -27.39 13.86 -6.62
N ALA A 185 -27.31 15.18 -6.45
CA ALA A 185 -28.46 16.04 -6.19
C ALA A 185 -29.41 16.03 -7.40
N TYR A 186 -28.90 16.22 -8.61
CA TYR A 186 -29.73 16.21 -9.83
C TYR A 186 -30.55 14.93 -10.02
N ILE A 187 -29.89 13.78 -9.83
CA ILE A 187 -30.49 12.45 -10.02
C ILE A 187 -31.63 12.19 -9.02
N GLN A 188 -31.49 12.66 -7.78
CA GLN A 188 -32.48 12.42 -6.73
C GLN A 188 -33.59 13.50 -6.74
N GLN A 189 -33.21 14.77 -6.73
CA GLN A 189 -34.13 15.90 -6.56
C GLN A 189 -34.92 16.24 -7.84
N GLU A 190 -34.25 16.34 -9.00
CA GLU A 190 -34.90 16.76 -10.27
C GLU A 190 -35.30 15.59 -11.18
N LEU A 191 -34.54 14.48 -11.18
CA LEU A 191 -34.86 13.29 -11.97
C LEU A 191 -35.64 12.21 -11.16
N HIS A 192 -35.98 12.50 -9.91
CA HIS A 192 -36.77 11.67 -9.00
C HIS A 192 -36.31 10.19 -8.94
N TRP A 193 -35.00 9.97 -8.90
CA TRP A 193 -34.38 8.66 -8.68
C TRP A 193 -33.67 8.64 -7.31
N ASP A 194 -34.46 8.86 -6.27
CA ASP A 194 -34.19 8.96 -4.83
C ASP A 194 -33.69 7.67 -4.14
N LYS A 195 -33.03 6.77 -4.87
CA LYS A 195 -32.63 5.43 -4.40
C LYS A 195 -31.28 5.47 -3.71
N ALA A 196 -31.25 6.03 -2.50
CA ALA A 196 -30.03 6.30 -1.74
C ALA A 196 -29.12 5.05 -1.54
N TYR A 197 -29.67 3.87 -1.30
CA TYR A 197 -28.90 2.64 -1.17
C TYR A 197 -28.41 2.10 -2.53
N CYS A 198 -29.22 2.19 -3.59
CA CYS A 198 -28.79 1.83 -4.94
C CYS A 198 -27.70 2.78 -5.47
N MET A 199 -27.83 4.09 -5.20
CA MET A 199 -26.78 5.10 -5.43
C MET A 199 -25.49 4.70 -4.72
N LEU A 200 -25.54 4.44 -3.41
CA LEU A 200 -24.40 3.96 -2.61
C LEU A 200 -23.76 2.70 -3.21
N TYR A 201 -24.55 1.67 -3.50
CA TYR A 201 -24.07 0.39 -4.01
C TYR A 201 -23.34 0.55 -5.36
N LEU A 202 -23.91 1.31 -6.30
CA LEU A 202 -23.31 1.52 -7.63
C LEU A 202 -22.05 2.40 -7.55
N THR A 203 -22.09 3.46 -6.75
CA THR A 203 -21.00 4.45 -6.64
C THR A 203 -19.82 3.96 -5.79
N HIS A 204 -20.04 3.16 -4.74
CA HIS A 204 -18.96 2.52 -3.97
C HIS A 204 -18.52 1.21 -4.62
N GLY A 205 -19.43 0.48 -5.28
CA GLY A 205 -19.09 -0.73 -6.04
C GLY A 205 -18.12 -0.45 -7.19
N SER A 206 -18.26 0.71 -7.85
CA SER A 206 -17.33 1.12 -8.92
C SER A 206 -15.88 1.30 -8.47
N TRP A 207 -15.58 1.40 -7.17
CA TRP A 207 -14.20 1.47 -6.68
C TRP A 207 -13.38 0.23 -7.05
N VAL A 208 -14.04 -0.88 -7.41
CA VAL A 208 -13.41 -2.09 -7.99
C VAL A 208 -12.58 -1.79 -9.25
N ILE A 209 -12.84 -0.69 -9.96
CA ILE A 209 -12.13 -0.30 -11.19
C ILE A 209 -10.83 0.48 -10.93
N LEU A 210 -10.62 1.00 -9.71
CA LEU A 210 -9.47 1.87 -9.38
C LEU A 210 -8.12 1.19 -9.70
N TRP A 211 -7.94 -0.02 -9.20
CA TRP A 211 -6.73 -0.80 -9.41
C TRP A 211 -6.58 -1.29 -10.87
N PRO A 212 -7.61 -1.85 -11.55
CA PRO A 212 -7.55 -2.13 -12.99
C PRO A 212 -7.20 -0.92 -13.87
N VAL A 213 -7.79 0.24 -13.62
CA VAL A 213 -7.50 1.49 -14.36
C VAL A 213 -6.06 1.95 -14.11
N GLN A 214 -5.60 1.93 -12.86
CA GLN A 214 -4.21 2.26 -12.53
C GLN A 214 -3.21 1.26 -13.14
N LEU A 215 -3.53 -0.04 -13.12
CA LEU A 215 -2.73 -1.10 -13.73
C LEU A 215 -2.64 -0.91 -15.25
N LEU A 216 -3.73 -0.49 -15.90
CA LEU A 216 -3.76 -0.13 -17.33
C LEU A 216 -2.89 1.10 -17.63
N ILE A 217 -2.99 2.17 -16.84
CA ILE A 217 -2.12 3.37 -16.97
C ILE A 217 -0.64 2.99 -16.82
N LEU A 218 -0.30 2.19 -15.80
CA LEU A 218 1.07 1.68 -15.60
C LEU A 218 1.52 0.79 -16.77
N ARG A 219 0.62 -0.04 -17.33
CA ARG A 219 0.91 -0.92 -18.47
C ARG A 219 1.16 -0.13 -19.75
N ILE A 220 0.41 0.93 -20.02
CA ILE A 220 0.61 1.83 -21.18
C ILE A 220 1.97 2.53 -21.05
N ASN A 221 2.25 3.12 -19.88
CA ASN A 221 3.52 3.78 -19.57
C ASN A 221 4.73 2.82 -19.60
N LYS A 222 4.51 1.51 -19.45
CA LYS A 222 5.54 0.45 -19.49
C LYS A 222 5.28 -0.56 -20.62
N HIS A 223 4.77 -0.10 -21.76
CA HIS A 223 4.46 -0.95 -22.93
C HIS A 223 5.63 -1.85 -23.36
N LYS A 224 6.88 -1.33 -23.28
CA LYS A 224 8.13 -2.03 -23.64
C LYS A 224 8.48 -3.23 -22.76
N ILE A 225 7.91 -3.36 -21.56
CA ILE A 225 8.19 -4.48 -20.65
C ILE A 225 7.26 -5.66 -21.01
N PRO A 226 7.76 -6.91 -21.13
CA PRO A 226 6.90 -8.09 -21.30
C PRO A 226 5.90 -8.26 -20.17
N TRP A 227 4.66 -8.68 -20.50
CA TRP A 227 3.58 -8.83 -19.51
C TRP A 227 3.93 -9.72 -18.31
N PRO A 228 4.56 -10.92 -18.47
CA PRO A 228 4.91 -11.75 -17.32
C PRO A 228 5.84 -11.05 -16.33
N SER A 229 6.83 -10.30 -16.83
CA SER A 229 7.81 -9.57 -16.02
C SER A 229 7.19 -8.36 -15.32
N PHE A 230 6.32 -7.61 -16.04
CA PHE A 230 5.55 -6.51 -15.45
C PHE A 230 4.60 -7.01 -14.35
N TRP A 231 3.87 -8.09 -14.60
CA TRP A 231 2.90 -8.68 -13.67
C TRP A 231 3.55 -9.34 -12.45
N ARG A 232 4.72 -9.98 -12.63
CA ARG A 232 5.56 -10.50 -11.54
C ARG A 232 5.94 -9.37 -10.58
N ARG A 233 6.53 -8.28 -11.10
CA ARG A 233 6.92 -7.09 -10.33
C ARG A 233 5.73 -6.37 -9.67
N HIS A 234 4.59 -6.27 -10.36
CA HIS A 234 3.39 -5.61 -9.82
C HIS A 234 2.82 -6.38 -8.61
N ARG A 235 2.60 -7.70 -8.75
CA ARG A 235 2.11 -8.53 -7.64
C ARG A 235 3.06 -8.52 -6.45
N GLU A 236 4.37 -8.54 -6.70
CA GLU A 236 5.38 -8.47 -5.66
C GLU A 236 5.36 -7.12 -4.90
N LEU A 237 5.20 -6.00 -5.61
CA LEU A 237 5.01 -4.67 -5.01
C LEU A 237 3.77 -4.62 -4.12
N VAL A 238 2.61 -5.10 -4.62
CA VAL A 238 1.36 -5.14 -3.84
C VAL A 238 1.51 -6.04 -2.60
N HIS A 239 2.02 -7.27 -2.77
CA HIS A 239 2.19 -8.24 -1.69
C HIS A 239 3.17 -7.75 -0.61
N THR A 240 4.32 -7.22 -0.99
CA THR A 240 5.29 -6.69 -0.02
C THR A 240 4.77 -5.44 0.69
N THR A 241 4.00 -4.58 0.01
CA THR A 241 3.36 -3.41 0.64
C THR A 241 2.24 -3.84 1.60
N ALA A 242 1.44 -4.85 1.27
CA ALA A 242 0.45 -5.41 2.20
C ALA A 242 1.08 -5.95 3.49
N ILE A 243 2.28 -6.55 3.41
CA ILE A 243 3.04 -6.99 4.60
C ILE A 243 3.59 -5.79 5.40
N MET A 244 4.09 -4.74 4.73
CA MET A 244 4.49 -3.48 5.41
C MET A 244 3.31 -2.86 6.18
N VAL A 245 2.13 -2.79 5.55
CA VAL A 245 0.89 -2.27 6.16
C VAL A 245 0.47 -3.13 7.35
N GLN A 246 0.44 -4.46 7.21
CA GLN A 246 0.08 -5.40 8.26
C GLN A 246 1.00 -5.30 9.50
N ARG A 247 2.30 -5.06 9.29
CA ARG A 247 3.30 -4.96 10.37
C ARG A 247 3.52 -3.55 10.90
N GLN A 248 3.07 -2.52 10.16
CA GLN A 248 3.42 -1.11 10.37
C GLN A 248 4.94 -0.88 10.41
N ASP A 249 5.68 -1.64 9.60
CA ASP A 249 7.15 -1.66 9.55
C ASP A 249 7.63 -1.59 8.09
N LEU A 250 8.78 -0.93 7.88
CA LEU A 250 9.47 -0.78 6.61
C LEU A 250 10.50 -1.91 6.39
N ASP A 251 11.12 -2.42 7.47
CA ASP A 251 12.26 -3.33 7.45
C ASP A 251 11.84 -4.81 7.27
N LEU A 252 11.25 -5.13 6.11
CA LEU A 252 11.00 -6.50 5.66
C LEU A 252 12.24 -7.42 5.82
N SER A 253 13.43 -6.85 5.63
CA SER A 253 14.73 -7.54 5.69
C SER A 253 15.17 -7.97 7.10
N ARG A 254 14.66 -7.34 8.18
CA ARG A 254 15.04 -7.71 9.56
C ARG A 254 14.52 -9.08 9.99
N HIS A 255 13.47 -9.59 9.33
CA HIS A 255 12.74 -10.80 9.75
C HIS A 255 12.61 -11.86 8.62
N PRO A 256 13.73 -12.40 8.09
CA PRO A 256 13.74 -13.29 6.92
C PRO A 256 12.91 -14.58 7.10
N ALA A 257 12.77 -15.07 8.35
CA ALA A 257 12.00 -16.28 8.67
C ALA A 257 10.49 -16.18 8.36
N HIS A 258 9.93 -14.97 8.29
CA HIS A 258 8.48 -14.76 8.12
C HIS A 258 8.10 -14.15 6.76
N THR A 259 8.92 -14.34 5.72
CA THR A 259 8.64 -13.87 4.36
C THR A 259 7.54 -14.65 3.62
N ARG A 260 7.07 -15.77 4.19
CA ARG A 260 5.99 -16.62 3.65
C ARG A 260 4.58 -16.33 4.22
N SER A 261 4.42 -15.38 5.14
CA SER A 261 3.10 -15.06 5.72
C SER A 261 2.23 -14.31 4.71
N SER A 262 1.18 -14.96 4.17
CA SER A 262 0.21 -14.29 3.29
C SER A 262 -0.57 -13.23 4.06
N PRO A 263 -0.59 -11.96 3.60
CA PRO A 263 -1.35 -10.88 4.24
C PRO A 263 -2.87 -10.96 3.95
N TRP A 264 -3.34 -11.95 3.18
CA TRP A 264 -4.72 -12.04 2.70
C TRP A 264 -5.79 -11.95 3.80
N PHE A 265 -5.65 -12.72 4.89
CA PHE A 265 -6.61 -12.68 6.01
C PHE A 265 -6.65 -11.32 6.71
N TYR A 266 -5.52 -10.61 6.77
CA TYR A 266 -5.47 -9.24 7.28
C TYR A 266 -6.19 -8.29 6.32
N LEU A 267 -5.90 -8.36 5.01
CA LEU A 267 -6.56 -7.51 4.01
C LEU A 267 -8.08 -7.70 4.02
N VAL A 268 -8.59 -8.93 3.97
CA VAL A 268 -10.04 -9.19 3.97
C VAL A 268 -10.72 -8.66 5.23
N ARG A 269 -10.15 -8.94 6.41
CA ARG A 269 -10.69 -8.45 7.70
C ARG A 269 -10.67 -6.92 7.77
N THR A 270 -9.56 -6.30 7.37
CA THR A 270 -9.39 -4.84 7.42
C THR A 270 -10.27 -4.14 6.40
N THR A 271 -10.38 -4.67 5.18
CA THR A 271 -11.32 -4.18 4.16
C THR A 271 -12.75 -4.24 4.68
N ALA A 272 -13.20 -5.36 5.24
CA ALA A 272 -14.56 -5.46 5.80
C ALA A 272 -14.80 -4.40 6.89
N PHE A 273 -13.87 -4.28 7.86
CA PHE A 273 -13.98 -3.33 8.96
C PHE A 273 -14.00 -1.85 8.51
N VAL A 274 -13.09 -1.45 7.63
CA VAL A 274 -13.03 -0.09 7.06
C VAL A 274 -14.24 0.20 6.17
N THR A 275 -14.67 -0.79 5.37
CA THR A 275 -15.84 -0.63 4.49
C THR A 275 -17.13 -0.49 5.29
N CYS A 276 -17.31 -1.20 6.41
CA CYS A 276 -18.49 -1.02 7.26
C CYS A 276 -18.63 0.43 7.77
N ALA A 277 -17.54 1.06 8.25
CA ALA A 277 -17.57 2.47 8.68
C ALA A 277 -17.92 3.41 7.51
N LEU A 278 -17.27 3.22 6.36
CA LEU A 278 -17.54 3.96 5.12
C LEU A 278 -18.98 3.78 4.61
N THR A 279 -19.56 2.59 4.78
CA THR A 279 -20.91 2.26 4.29
C THR A 279 -21.97 3.05 5.03
N VAL A 280 -21.88 3.15 6.36
CA VAL A 280 -22.84 3.94 7.15
C VAL A 280 -22.68 5.43 6.84
N ALA A 281 -21.44 5.94 6.78
CA ALA A 281 -21.16 7.33 6.40
C ALA A 281 -21.68 7.69 5.00
N GLY A 282 -21.41 6.83 4.01
CA GLY A 282 -21.89 7.01 2.64
C GLY A 282 -23.41 6.91 2.53
N LEU A 283 -24.06 5.99 3.26
CA LEU A 283 -25.52 5.90 3.26
C LEU A 283 -26.16 7.17 3.82
N SER A 284 -25.64 7.73 4.92
CA SER A 284 -26.10 9.02 5.43
C SER A 284 -25.86 10.18 4.46
N TRP A 285 -24.82 10.12 3.63
CA TRP A 285 -24.61 11.10 2.55
C TRP A 285 -25.71 11.00 1.49
N TYR A 286 -25.92 9.82 0.89
CA TYR A 286 -26.94 9.67 -0.15
C TYR A 286 -28.37 9.91 0.33
N VAL A 287 -28.71 9.55 1.57
CA VAL A 287 -30.01 9.88 2.18
C VAL A 287 -30.16 11.39 2.36
N ALA A 288 -29.15 12.08 2.89
CA ALA A 288 -29.23 13.53 3.11
C ALA A 288 -29.29 14.33 1.80
N VAL A 289 -28.68 13.87 0.71
CA VAL A 289 -28.77 14.52 -0.62
C VAL A 289 -30.21 14.72 -1.08
N ASN A 290 -31.14 13.81 -0.77
CA ASN A 290 -32.55 13.97 -1.15
C ASN A 290 -33.35 14.89 -0.20
N MET A 291 -32.73 15.37 0.89
CA MET A 291 -33.39 16.09 1.97
C MET A 291 -32.84 17.50 2.20
N THR A 292 -31.65 17.84 1.71
CA THR A 292 -31.00 19.15 1.89
C THR A 292 -30.27 19.63 0.63
N THR A 293 -29.81 20.89 0.63
CA THR A 293 -29.13 21.51 -0.52
C THR A 293 -27.72 20.94 -0.74
N PRO A 294 -27.18 20.97 -1.98
CA PRO A 294 -25.79 20.60 -2.25
C PRO A 294 -24.78 21.38 -1.38
N SER A 295 -25.06 22.67 -1.16
CA SER A 295 -24.29 23.55 -0.28
C SER A 295 -24.30 23.12 1.19
N ASP A 296 -25.48 22.91 1.81
CA ASP A 296 -25.59 22.47 3.22
C ASP A 296 -24.93 21.11 3.43
N LEU A 297 -25.25 20.16 2.54
CA LEU A 297 -24.69 18.81 2.53
C LEU A 297 -23.16 18.89 2.53
N THR A 298 -22.59 19.69 1.62
CA THR A 298 -21.14 19.83 1.49
C THR A 298 -20.52 20.53 2.70
N ALA A 299 -21.13 21.60 3.22
CA ALA A 299 -20.65 22.32 4.40
C ALA A 299 -20.61 21.42 5.64
N ILE A 300 -21.68 20.66 5.90
CA ILE A 300 -21.79 19.78 7.08
C ILE A 300 -20.94 18.51 6.90
N TYR A 301 -20.92 17.90 5.71
CA TYR A 301 -20.09 16.73 5.44
C TYR A 301 -18.60 17.01 5.67
N ASN A 302 -18.12 18.18 5.26
CA ASN A 302 -16.73 18.60 5.43
C ASN A 302 -16.31 18.80 6.91
N CYS A 303 -17.24 18.81 7.88
CA CYS A 303 -16.90 18.69 9.30
C CYS A 303 -16.15 17.39 9.64
N SER A 304 -16.21 16.37 8.75
CA SER A 304 -15.43 15.14 8.84
C SER A 304 -13.95 15.37 9.07
N ALA A 305 -13.35 16.43 8.51
CA ALA A 305 -11.96 16.81 8.73
C ALA A 305 -11.62 17.08 10.21
N PHE A 306 -12.59 17.62 10.97
CA PHE A 306 -12.44 17.86 12.40
C PHE A 306 -12.58 16.57 13.20
N PHE A 307 -13.54 15.71 12.84
CA PHE A 307 -13.67 14.39 13.46
C PHE A 307 -12.46 13.50 13.14
N ALA A 308 -11.85 13.61 11.96
CA ALA A 308 -10.61 12.95 11.61
C ALA A 308 -9.44 13.38 12.52
N TYR A 309 -9.32 14.67 12.87
CA TYR A 309 -8.34 15.11 13.89
C TYR A 309 -8.69 14.60 15.30
N VAL A 310 -9.97 14.61 15.69
CA VAL A 310 -10.40 14.09 17.00
C VAL A 310 -10.14 12.58 17.12
N PHE A 311 -10.25 11.82 16.04
CA PHE A 311 -9.94 10.38 16.01
C PHE A 311 -8.45 10.08 15.77
N SER A 312 -7.68 10.93 15.08
CA SER A 312 -6.25 10.69 14.87
C SER A 312 -5.45 10.71 16.17
N VAL A 313 -5.82 11.58 17.11
CA VAL A 313 -5.25 11.62 18.47
C VAL A 313 -5.27 10.24 19.15
N PRO A 314 -6.41 9.57 19.40
CA PRO A 314 -6.42 8.25 20.05
C PRO A 314 -5.97 7.08 19.14
N LEU A 315 -6.25 7.11 17.82
CA LEU A 315 -5.99 5.96 16.95
C LEU A 315 -4.56 5.94 16.36
N LEU A 316 -3.98 7.10 16.07
CA LEU A 316 -2.61 7.26 15.53
C LEU A 316 -1.60 7.71 16.59
N LYS A 317 -2.08 8.18 17.77
CA LYS A 317 -1.27 8.76 18.86
C LYS A 317 -0.66 10.12 18.50
N GLU A 318 -1.36 10.90 17.70
CA GLU A 318 -0.99 12.29 17.39
C GLU A 318 -1.12 13.18 18.65
N PRO A 319 -0.20 14.14 18.87
CA PRO A 319 -0.23 14.99 20.06
C PRO A 319 -1.37 16.02 19.99
N LEU A 320 -2.15 16.11 21.07
CA LEU A 320 -3.18 17.14 21.24
C LEU A 320 -2.57 18.55 21.25
N ARG A 321 -2.76 19.30 20.17
CA ARG A 321 -2.47 20.74 20.11
C ARG A 321 -3.76 21.56 20.25
N MET A 322 -3.72 22.59 21.10
CA MET A 322 -4.90 23.40 21.47
C MET A 322 -5.34 24.40 20.40
N ASP A 323 -4.42 24.81 19.53
CA ASP A 323 -4.69 25.66 18.36
C ASP A 323 -5.63 24.95 17.36
N LYS A 324 -5.36 23.67 17.08
CA LYS A 324 -6.21 22.82 16.24
C LYS A 324 -7.61 22.65 16.85
N SER A 325 -7.73 22.38 18.16
CA SER A 325 -9.05 22.24 18.81
C SER A 325 -9.85 23.54 18.88
N LEU A 326 -9.19 24.71 18.94
CA LEU A 326 -9.89 26.00 18.83
C LEU A 326 -10.44 26.21 17.42
N ALA A 327 -9.65 25.89 16.38
CA ALA A 327 -10.10 25.95 14.99
C ALA A 327 -11.31 25.04 14.72
N VAL A 328 -11.33 23.83 15.29
CA VAL A 328 -12.48 22.91 15.24
C VAL A 328 -13.77 23.58 15.74
N LEU A 329 -13.73 24.22 16.91
CA LEU A 329 -14.92 24.87 17.50
C LEU A 329 -15.42 26.05 16.64
N VAL A 330 -14.51 26.87 16.11
CA VAL A 330 -14.86 28.00 15.21
C VAL A 330 -15.50 27.49 13.92
N ALA A 331 -15.01 26.39 13.35
CA ALA A 331 -15.59 25.82 12.14
C ALA A 331 -16.97 25.18 12.37
N ILE A 332 -17.16 24.45 13.47
CA ILE A 332 -18.49 23.90 13.84
C ILE A 332 -19.51 25.03 14.01
N ALA A 333 -19.14 26.14 14.67
CA ALA A 333 -19.99 27.31 14.76
C ALA A 333 -20.29 27.93 13.38
N GLY A 334 -19.28 28.03 12.50
CA GLY A 334 -19.45 28.50 11.12
C GLY A 334 -20.42 27.64 10.32
N VAL A 335 -20.34 26.31 10.42
CA VAL A 335 -21.25 25.38 9.73
C VAL A 335 -22.69 25.46 10.26
N LEU A 336 -22.88 25.62 11.58
CA LEU A 336 -24.21 25.87 12.15
C LEU A 336 -24.81 27.20 11.64
N ILE A 337 -23.98 28.22 11.42
CA ILE A 337 -24.42 29.50 10.83
C ILE A 337 -24.77 29.35 9.34
N VAL A 338 -24.00 28.58 8.55
CA VAL A 338 -24.37 28.28 7.15
C VAL A 338 -25.71 27.54 7.07
N ALA A 339 -25.87 26.47 7.85
CA ALA A 339 -27.02 25.56 7.75
C ALA A 339 -28.33 26.12 8.35
N TYR A 340 -28.27 27.03 9.33
CA TYR A 340 -29.46 27.50 10.07
C TYR A 340 -29.57 29.02 10.23
N GLY A 341 -28.54 29.80 9.90
CA GLY A 341 -28.55 31.26 10.12
C GLY A 341 -29.54 32.04 9.24
N ASP A 342 -30.09 31.40 8.21
CA ASP A 342 -31.10 31.95 7.30
C ASP A 342 -32.55 31.60 7.71
N SER A 343 -32.75 30.84 8.79
CA SER A 343 -34.06 30.36 9.25
C SER A 343 -34.91 31.45 9.92
N SER A 344 -35.26 32.50 9.17
CA SER A 344 -36.24 33.50 9.59
C SER A 344 -37.66 32.98 9.39
N PRO A 345 -38.50 32.87 10.45
CA PRO A 345 -39.87 32.36 10.34
C PRO A 345 -40.83 33.46 9.87
N THR A 346 -40.70 33.91 8.62
CA THR A 346 -41.49 35.04 8.06
C THR A 346 -42.78 34.64 7.36
N ASP A 347 -42.94 33.37 6.97
CA ASP A 347 -44.18 32.83 6.41
C ASP A 347 -44.76 31.72 7.28
N ASP A 348 -46.05 31.83 7.58
CA ASP A 348 -46.75 30.93 8.51
C ASP A 348 -47.23 29.62 7.84
N ASP A 349 -46.87 29.40 6.58
CA ASP A 349 -47.34 28.30 5.74
C ASP A 349 -46.82 26.92 6.18
N ALA A 350 -47.68 25.90 6.05
CA ALA A 350 -47.39 24.52 6.42
C ALA A 350 -46.35 23.87 5.48
N ALA A 351 -46.35 24.21 4.19
CA ALA A 351 -45.40 23.65 3.24
C ALA A 351 -43.96 24.09 3.53
N HIS A 352 -43.75 25.39 3.81
CA HIS A 352 -42.43 25.90 4.24
C HIS A 352 -41.95 25.27 5.55
N LYS A 353 -42.84 25.07 6.52
CA LYS A 353 -42.51 24.40 7.80
C LYS A 353 -42.15 22.92 7.62
N GLN A 354 -42.82 22.21 6.70
CA GLN A 354 -42.45 20.83 6.35
C GLN A 354 -41.06 20.78 5.68
N ALA A 355 -40.83 21.59 4.64
CA ALA A 355 -39.55 21.62 3.93
C ALA A 355 -38.37 22.00 4.85
N ALA A 356 -38.57 22.92 5.80
CA ALA A 356 -37.58 23.25 6.82
C ALA A 356 -37.29 22.07 7.78
N GLY A 357 -38.32 21.29 8.14
CA GLY A 357 -38.17 20.08 8.95
C GLY A 357 -37.46 18.94 8.23
N GLU A 358 -37.71 18.76 6.93
CA GLU A 358 -37.00 17.81 6.08
C GLU A 358 -35.53 18.22 5.90
N ARG A 359 -35.24 19.49 5.63
CA ARG A 359 -33.87 20.06 5.57
C ARG A 359 -33.11 19.89 6.88
N LEU A 360 -33.73 20.20 8.02
CA LEU A 360 -33.17 19.94 9.35
C LEU A 360 -32.83 18.46 9.55
N THR A 361 -33.73 17.56 9.13
CA THR A 361 -33.53 16.11 9.27
C THR A 361 -32.37 15.63 8.39
N GLY A 362 -32.29 16.08 7.13
CA GLY A 362 -31.15 15.84 6.24
C GLY A 362 -29.83 16.34 6.83
N ASN A 363 -29.81 17.58 7.33
CA ASN A 363 -28.66 18.22 7.96
C ASN A 363 -28.17 17.47 9.22
N LEU A 364 -29.09 16.89 10.02
CA LEU A 364 -28.73 16.03 11.16
C LEU A 364 -28.18 14.67 10.71
N VAL A 365 -28.75 14.06 9.67
CA VAL A 365 -28.27 12.78 9.11
C VAL A 365 -26.85 12.91 8.56
N ILE A 366 -26.56 13.94 7.75
CA ILE A 366 -25.19 14.20 7.28
C ILE A 366 -24.25 14.66 8.40
N GLY A 367 -24.77 15.31 9.44
CA GLY A 367 -24.02 15.59 10.67
C GLY A 367 -23.44 14.32 11.28
N VAL A 368 -24.26 13.28 11.50
CA VAL A 368 -23.80 11.96 11.97
C VAL A 368 -22.87 11.29 10.94
N GLY A 369 -23.18 11.42 9.65
CA GLY A 369 -22.35 10.90 8.56
C GLY A 369 -20.93 11.47 8.56
N SER A 370 -20.76 12.77 8.85
CA SER A 370 -19.45 13.43 8.92
C SER A 370 -18.55 12.84 10.01
N VAL A 371 -19.12 12.47 11.16
CA VAL A 371 -18.40 11.80 12.27
C VAL A 371 -17.86 10.45 11.80
N LEU A 372 -18.72 9.66 11.16
CA LEU A 372 -18.37 8.31 10.68
C LEU A 372 -17.40 8.34 9.49
N TYR A 373 -17.46 9.38 8.65
CA TYR A 373 -16.50 9.59 7.58
C TYR A 373 -15.11 9.95 8.14
N GLY A 374 -15.04 10.89 9.09
CA GLY A 374 -13.79 11.24 9.77
C GLY A 374 -13.17 10.05 10.51
N LEU A 375 -14.00 9.16 11.09
CA LEU A 375 -13.53 7.89 11.64
C LEU A 375 -12.98 6.97 10.53
N TYR A 376 -13.67 6.82 9.41
CA TYR A 376 -13.23 6.02 8.26
C TYR A 376 -11.85 6.46 7.73
N GLU A 377 -11.61 7.76 7.56
CA GLU A 377 -10.33 8.29 7.06
C GLU A 377 -9.15 7.88 7.96
N VAL A 378 -9.36 7.94 9.27
CA VAL A 378 -8.38 7.59 10.30
C VAL A 378 -8.18 6.07 10.37
N LEU A 379 -9.25 5.27 10.26
CA LEU A 379 -9.16 3.82 10.14
C LEU A 379 -8.40 3.39 8.87
N TYR A 380 -8.66 4.04 7.74
CA TYR A 380 -7.94 3.82 6.48
C TYR A 380 -6.45 4.16 6.63
N LYS A 381 -6.10 5.35 7.15
CA LYS A 381 -4.69 5.70 7.42
C LYS A 381 -4.01 4.73 8.39
N ARG A 382 -4.72 4.24 9.41
CA ARG A 382 -4.16 3.35 10.44
C ARG A 382 -3.95 1.91 10.00
N TYR A 383 -4.81 1.38 9.14
CA TYR A 383 -4.84 -0.06 8.80
C TYR A 383 -4.67 -0.38 7.31
N ALA A 384 -4.70 0.61 6.42
CA ALA A 384 -4.60 0.39 4.97
C ALA A 384 -3.51 1.22 4.28
N CYS A 385 -3.03 2.32 4.88
CA CYS A 385 -1.88 3.05 4.35
C CYS A 385 -0.54 2.42 4.77
N PRO A 386 0.49 2.42 3.90
CA PRO A 386 1.83 1.96 4.27
C PRO A 386 2.53 2.96 5.22
N PRO A 387 3.47 2.49 6.06
CA PRO A 387 4.15 3.32 7.05
C PRO A 387 5.01 4.45 6.42
N ASP A 388 5.15 5.55 7.16
CA ASP A 388 5.78 6.78 6.69
C ASP A 388 7.29 6.61 6.41
N GLY A 389 7.67 6.79 5.15
CA GLY A 389 8.99 6.46 4.61
C GLY A 389 8.92 5.53 3.41
N CYS A 390 7.80 4.81 3.24
CA CYS A 390 7.51 4.08 2.00
C CYS A 390 7.49 5.06 0.81
N SER A 391 8.07 4.66 -0.33
CA SER A 391 8.20 5.59 -1.48
C SER A 391 6.82 5.97 -2.04
N PRO A 392 6.58 7.25 -2.43
CA PRO A 392 5.23 7.75 -2.72
C PRO A 392 4.42 6.89 -3.70
N GLY A 393 5.06 6.37 -4.74
CA GLY A 393 4.41 5.51 -5.72
C GLY A 393 3.95 4.14 -5.19
N ARG A 394 4.54 3.60 -4.11
CA ARG A 394 4.02 2.41 -3.43
C ARG A 394 2.70 2.73 -2.72
N GLY A 395 2.64 3.86 -2.02
CA GLY A 395 1.40 4.39 -1.46
C GLY A 395 0.33 4.58 -2.52
N MET A 396 0.66 5.25 -3.63
CA MET A 396 -0.29 5.47 -4.73
C MET A 396 -0.85 4.16 -5.32
N VAL A 397 -0.02 3.12 -5.49
CA VAL A 397 -0.48 1.82 -6.01
C VAL A 397 -1.30 1.06 -4.98
N PHE A 398 -0.87 1.06 -3.71
CA PHE A 398 -1.55 0.32 -2.66
C PHE A 398 -2.90 0.94 -2.28
N ALA A 399 -3.00 2.27 -2.26
CA ALA A 399 -4.24 3.01 -2.00
C ALA A 399 -5.37 2.59 -2.94
N ASN A 400 -5.12 2.59 -4.25
CA ASN A 400 -6.11 2.15 -5.25
C ASN A 400 -6.35 0.64 -5.22
N THR A 401 -5.33 -0.17 -4.87
CA THR A 401 -5.53 -1.61 -4.62
C THR A 401 -6.51 -1.85 -3.48
N PHE A 402 -6.34 -1.17 -2.34
CA PHE A 402 -7.24 -1.26 -1.19
C PHE A 402 -8.62 -0.67 -1.50
N GLY A 403 -8.69 0.44 -2.26
CA GLY A 403 -9.95 0.99 -2.78
C GLY A 403 -10.72 -0.01 -3.63
N SER A 404 -10.05 -0.80 -4.48
CA SER A 404 -10.69 -1.89 -5.21
C SER A 404 -11.04 -3.10 -4.35
N CYS A 405 -10.39 -3.32 -3.20
CA CYS A 405 -10.87 -4.27 -2.19
C CYS A 405 -12.18 -3.76 -1.55
N ILE A 406 -12.30 -2.46 -1.23
CA ILE A 406 -13.56 -1.85 -0.75
C ILE A 406 -14.68 -2.02 -1.78
N GLY A 407 -14.42 -1.71 -3.06
CA GLY A 407 -15.40 -1.90 -4.13
C GLY A 407 -15.79 -3.37 -4.34
N ALA A 408 -14.83 -4.29 -4.29
CA ALA A 408 -15.11 -5.73 -4.34
C ALA A 408 -15.95 -6.22 -3.14
N PHE A 409 -15.69 -5.72 -1.93
CA PHE A 409 -16.52 -6.01 -0.74
C PHE A 409 -17.94 -5.46 -0.92
N THR A 410 -18.09 -4.24 -1.43
CA THR A 410 -19.39 -3.66 -1.77
C THR A 410 -20.18 -4.55 -2.73
N LEU A 411 -19.58 -4.94 -3.86
CA LEU A 411 -20.25 -5.78 -4.87
C LEU A 411 -20.52 -7.22 -4.39
N THR A 412 -19.78 -7.76 -3.43
CA THR A 412 -19.92 -9.16 -2.98
C THR A 412 -20.70 -9.34 -1.68
N VAL A 413 -20.83 -8.29 -0.86
CA VAL A 413 -21.51 -8.32 0.46
C VAL A 413 -22.65 -7.31 0.53
N LEU A 414 -22.47 -6.08 0.04
CA LEU A 414 -23.47 -5.01 0.12
C LEU A 414 -24.53 -5.09 -0.99
N TRP A 415 -24.54 -6.14 -1.81
CA TRP A 415 -25.71 -6.47 -2.62
C TRP A 415 -26.81 -7.13 -1.78
N ILE A 416 -26.48 -7.76 -0.65
CA ILE A 416 -27.42 -8.55 0.17
C ILE A 416 -28.60 -7.71 0.71
N PRO A 417 -28.43 -6.43 1.09
CA PRO A 417 -29.57 -5.59 1.49
C PRO A 417 -30.49 -5.17 0.33
N LEU A 418 -30.06 -5.17 -0.94
CA LEU A 418 -30.90 -4.77 -2.08
C LEU A 418 -32.21 -5.59 -2.20
N PRO A 419 -32.20 -6.94 -2.22
CA PRO A 419 -33.44 -7.71 -2.24
C PRO A 419 -34.26 -7.57 -0.96
N ILE A 420 -33.62 -7.28 0.18
CA ILE A 420 -34.33 -7.05 1.45
C ILE A 420 -35.11 -5.73 1.37
N LEU A 421 -34.47 -4.63 0.96
CA LEU A 421 -35.09 -3.31 0.78
C LEU A 421 -36.17 -3.31 -0.29
N HIS A 422 -35.98 -4.06 -1.38
CA HIS A 422 -36.98 -4.24 -2.43
C HIS A 422 -38.20 -5.02 -1.93
N TRP A 423 -38.01 -6.07 -1.10
CA TRP A 423 -39.11 -6.87 -0.56
C TRP A 423 -39.87 -6.17 0.58
N THR A 424 -39.19 -5.40 1.43
CA THR A 424 -39.84 -4.58 2.47
C THR A 424 -40.49 -3.32 1.92
N GLY A 425 -40.19 -2.94 0.67
CA GLY A 425 -40.68 -1.72 0.03
C GLY A 425 -40.02 -0.42 0.54
N ILE A 426 -38.96 -0.52 1.35
CA ILE A 426 -38.22 0.65 1.87
C ILE A 426 -37.45 1.36 0.74
N GLU A 427 -36.83 0.59 -0.16
CA GLU A 427 -36.28 1.12 -1.41
C GLU A 427 -36.52 0.10 -2.53
N LEU A 428 -37.45 0.41 -3.43
CA LEU A 428 -37.83 -0.51 -4.49
C LEU A 428 -36.76 -0.49 -5.61
N PHE A 429 -35.86 -1.46 -5.58
CA PHE A 429 -34.78 -1.60 -6.56
C PHE A 429 -35.33 -1.59 -8.00
N ALA A 430 -34.96 -0.56 -8.75
CA ALA A 430 -35.25 -0.42 -10.17
C ALA A 430 -34.09 0.34 -10.84
N LEU A 431 -33.50 -0.26 -11.88
CA LEU A 431 -32.40 0.32 -12.64
C LEU A 431 -32.83 1.66 -13.28
N PRO A 432 -31.92 2.65 -13.39
CA PRO A 432 -32.22 3.88 -14.10
C PRO A 432 -32.31 3.59 -15.61
N THR A 433 -33.08 4.41 -16.33
CA THR A 433 -33.27 4.28 -17.78
C THR A 433 -32.99 5.61 -18.48
N GLY A 434 -32.67 5.56 -19.78
CA GLY A 434 -32.45 6.73 -20.61
C GLY A 434 -31.46 7.74 -20.03
N TYR A 435 -31.91 8.99 -19.89
CA TYR A 435 -31.09 10.12 -19.44
C TYR A 435 -30.60 9.98 -17.99
N THR A 436 -31.44 9.48 -17.07
CA THR A 436 -31.06 9.22 -15.67
C THR A 436 -29.94 8.20 -15.58
N ALA A 437 -29.91 7.20 -16.47
CA ALA A 437 -28.82 6.23 -16.52
C ALA A 437 -27.50 6.85 -17.00
N LEU A 438 -27.56 7.80 -17.94
CA LEU A 438 -26.39 8.54 -18.43
C LEU A 438 -25.82 9.48 -17.34
N MET A 439 -26.68 10.19 -16.62
CA MET A 439 -26.25 11.02 -15.49
C MET A 439 -25.67 10.19 -14.35
N LEU A 440 -26.29 9.04 -14.02
CA LEU A 440 -25.73 8.13 -13.02
C LEU A 440 -24.39 7.54 -13.45
N PHE A 441 -24.19 7.25 -14.74
CA PHE A 441 -22.90 6.78 -15.26
C PHE A 441 -21.78 7.81 -15.04
N PHE A 442 -22.04 9.10 -15.33
CA PHE A 442 -21.08 10.17 -15.04
C PHE A 442 -20.85 10.37 -13.53
N SER A 443 -21.90 10.31 -12.72
CA SER A 443 -21.82 10.32 -11.25
C SER A 443 -20.91 9.18 -10.73
N VAL A 444 -21.17 7.93 -11.14
CA VAL A 444 -20.40 6.75 -10.73
C VAL A 444 -18.91 6.85 -11.11
N ILE A 445 -18.59 7.45 -12.27
CA ILE A 445 -17.21 7.75 -12.70
C ILE A 445 -16.57 8.84 -11.82
N MET A 446 -17.30 9.92 -11.53
CA MET A 446 -16.78 11.01 -10.70
C MET A 446 -16.59 10.56 -9.24
N ASN A 447 -17.49 9.74 -8.69
CA ASN A 447 -17.30 9.15 -7.37
C ASN A 447 -16.05 8.27 -7.30
N ALA A 448 -15.82 7.41 -8.29
CA ALA A 448 -14.60 6.61 -8.36
C ALA A 448 -13.36 7.50 -8.48
N THR A 449 -13.40 8.53 -9.33
CA THR A 449 -12.27 9.44 -9.57
C THR A 449 -11.92 10.26 -8.33
N PHE A 450 -12.94 10.77 -7.62
CA PHE A 450 -12.80 11.38 -6.30
C PHE A 450 -12.18 10.40 -5.29
N ALA A 451 -12.80 9.23 -5.10
CA ALA A 451 -12.40 8.25 -4.10
C ALA A 451 -10.96 7.76 -4.29
N GLY A 452 -10.57 7.36 -5.50
CA GLY A 452 -9.20 6.95 -5.79
C GLY A 452 -8.18 8.06 -5.54
N SER A 453 -8.51 9.29 -5.93
CA SER A 453 -7.66 10.46 -5.68
C SER A 453 -7.51 10.77 -4.19
N PHE A 454 -8.59 10.66 -3.43
CA PHE A 454 -8.63 10.95 -1.99
C PHE A 454 -7.97 9.85 -1.14
N LEU A 455 -8.17 8.57 -1.49
CA LEU A 455 -7.43 7.42 -0.93
C LEU A 455 -5.92 7.57 -1.14
N VAL A 456 -5.51 8.05 -2.32
CA VAL A 456 -4.11 8.40 -2.61
C VAL A 456 -3.65 9.59 -1.77
N LEU A 457 -4.46 10.64 -1.61
CA LEU A 457 -4.12 11.84 -0.83
C LEU A 457 -3.87 11.52 0.65
N ILE A 458 -4.74 10.71 1.27
CA ILE A 458 -4.58 10.24 2.66
C ILE A 458 -3.41 9.27 2.79
N SER A 459 -3.13 8.44 1.77
CA SER A 459 -1.94 7.58 1.78
C SER A 459 -0.64 8.37 1.71
N LEU A 460 -0.62 9.50 0.99
CA LEU A 460 0.58 10.33 0.83
C LEU A 460 0.76 11.34 1.97
N THR A 461 -0.33 11.90 2.52
CA THR A 461 -0.26 12.98 3.52
C THR A 461 -0.82 12.49 4.87
N SER A 462 -1.33 13.39 5.73
CA SER A 462 -2.15 12.99 6.88
C SER A 462 -3.64 13.00 6.49
N PRO A 463 -4.53 12.31 7.23
CA PRO A 463 -5.97 12.48 7.07
C PRO A 463 -6.34 13.95 7.19
N VAL A 464 -5.89 14.59 8.28
CA VAL A 464 -6.11 16.02 8.55
C VAL A 464 -5.74 16.89 7.35
N LEU A 465 -4.54 16.75 6.74
CA LEU A 465 -4.18 17.58 5.58
C LEU A 465 -5.06 17.30 4.35
N SER A 466 -5.40 16.04 4.11
CA SER A 466 -6.24 15.63 2.98
C SER A 466 -7.64 16.26 3.07
N SER A 467 -8.26 16.16 4.24
CA SER A 467 -9.64 16.59 4.50
C SER A 467 -9.75 18.08 4.80
N VAL A 468 -8.68 18.69 5.34
CA VAL A 468 -8.49 20.15 5.35
C VAL A 468 -8.46 20.68 3.92
N ALA A 469 -7.72 20.05 3.02
CA ALA A 469 -7.63 20.49 1.63
C ALA A 469 -8.95 20.31 0.86
N SER A 470 -9.82 19.35 1.25
CA SER A 470 -11.18 19.25 0.69
C SER A 470 -12.15 20.30 1.23
N LEU A 471 -11.85 21.06 2.29
CA LEU A 471 -12.70 22.18 2.73
C LEU A 471 -12.89 23.26 1.64
N LEU A 472 -12.00 23.31 0.64
CA LEU A 472 -12.17 24.16 -0.54
C LEU A 472 -13.40 23.78 -1.38
N THR A 473 -13.89 22.53 -1.29
CA THR A 473 -15.14 22.11 -1.95
C THR A 473 -16.36 22.88 -1.48
N ILE A 474 -16.39 23.36 -0.22
CA ILE A 474 -17.52 24.14 0.32
C ILE A 474 -17.78 25.37 -0.56
N PHE A 475 -16.72 26.10 -0.90
CA PHE A 475 -16.82 27.30 -1.74
C PHE A 475 -17.09 26.97 -3.20
N ILE A 476 -16.48 25.90 -3.73
CA ILE A 476 -16.70 25.51 -5.13
C ILE A 476 -18.13 24.99 -5.35
N VAL A 477 -18.67 24.18 -4.43
CA VAL A 477 -20.08 23.75 -4.48
C VAL A 477 -21.01 24.95 -4.28
N ALA A 478 -20.83 25.77 -3.25
CA ALA A 478 -21.71 26.94 -3.02
C ALA A 478 -21.73 27.92 -4.21
N ILE A 479 -20.60 28.11 -4.90
CA ILE A 479 -20.54 28.91 -6.14
C ILE A 479 -21.23 28.20 -7.31
N THR A 480 -21.12 26.87 -7.41
CA THR A 480 -21.78 26.07 -8.47
C THR A 480 -23.29 26.01 -8.28
N ASP A 481 -23.75 25.82 -7.04
CA ASP A 481 -25.15 25.82 -6.60
C ASP A 481 -25.80 27.19 -6.88
N TRP A 482 -25.11 28.31 -6.57
CA TRP A 482 -25.54 29.65 -6.98
C TRP A 482 -25.62 29.81 -8.51
N PHE A 483 -24.59 29.40 -9.26
CA PHE A 483 -24.64 29.48 -10.73
C PHE A 483 -25.72 28.58 -11.37
N ARG A 484 -26.17 27.54 -10.67
CA ARG A 484 -27.22 26.60 -11.10
C ARG A 484 -28.62 27.10 -10.78
N THR A 485 -28.86 27.53 -9.54
CA THR A 485 -30.16 27.95 -9.04
C THR A 485 -30.50 29.41 -9.37
N GLY A 486 -29.46 30.26 -9.50
CA GLY A 486 -29.59 31.71 -9.61
C GLY A 486 -29.70 32.45 -8.27
N GLU A 487 -29.98 31.74 -7.17
CA GLU A 487 -30.23 32.34 -5.85
C GLU A 487 -28.93 32.76 -5.15
N PRO A 488 -28.78 34.04 -4.75
CA PRO A 488 -27.52 34.55 -4.21
C PRO A 488 -27.23 34.02 -2.81
N LEU A 489 -25.94 33.78 -2.54
CA LEU A 489 -25.46 33.37 -1.21
C LEU A 489 -25.89 34.36 -0.13
N SER A 490 -26.65 33.88 0.85
CA SER A 490 -27.18 34.72 1.91
C SER A 490 -26.10 35.23 2.88
N ALA A 491 -26.44 36.28 3.63
CA ALA A 491 -25.52 36.87 4.60
C ALA A 491 -25.05 35.85 5.66
N ALA A 492 -25.92 34.90 6.04
CA ALA A 492 -25.56 33.80 6.93
C ALA A 492 -24.54 32.84 6.28
N ALA A 493 -24.78 32.41 5.03
CA ALA A 493 -23.85 31.57 4.29
C ALA A 493 -22.46 32.23 4.11
N LEU A 494 -22.44 33.54 3.84
CA LEU A 494 -21.20 34.33 3.71
C LEU A 494 -20.43 34.45 5.04
N ILE A 495 -21.12 34.73 6.17
CA ILE A 495 -20.49 34.85 7.49
C ILE A 495 -19.99 33.50 7.99
N GLY A 496 -20.82 32.45 7.88
CA GLY A 496 -20.44 31.08 8.26
C GLY A 496 -19.28 30.56 7.39
N GLY A 497 -19.33 30.80 6.08
CA GLY A 497 -18.23 30.52 5.15
C GLY A 497 -16.93 31.25 5.51
N LEU A 498 -16.99 32.52 5.92
CA LEU A 498 -15.82 33.26 6.39
C LEU A 498 -15.24 32.67 7.70
N MET A 499 -16.08 32.27 8.65
CA MET A 499 -15.63 31.57 9.87
C MET A 499 -14.93 30.24 9.54
N ILE A 500 -15.48 29.48 8.59
CA ILE A 500 -14.87 28.25 8.08
C ILE A 500 -13.52 28.54 7.40
N MET A 501 -13.40 29.62 6.59
CA MET A 501 -12.12 30.03 5.99
C MET A 501 -11.05 30.36 7.04
N VAL A 502 -11.41 31.09 8.11
CA VAL A 502 -10.48 31.44 9.19
C VAL A 502 -10.03 30.20 9.95
N ALA A 503 -10.96 29.32 10.30
CA ALA A 503 -10.64 28.04 10.96
C ALA A 503 -9.78 27.12 10.08
N PHE A 504 -10.11 27.00 8.79
CA PHE A 504 -9.30 26.29 7.79
C PHE A 504 -7.89 26.88 7.70
N GLY A 505 -7.74 28.21 7.67
CA GLY A 505 -6.44 28.89 7.62
C GLY A 505 -5.59 28.58 8.86
N MET A 506 -6.19 28.64 10.04
CA MET A 506 -5.52 28.29 11.31
C MET A 506 -5.09 26.82 11.35
N LEU A 507 -5.98 25.90 10.97
CA LEU A 507 -5.71 24.46 10.97
C LEU A 507 -4.68 24.06 9.90
N SER A 508 -4.75 24.66 8.72
CA SER A 508 -3.76 24.51 7.64
C SER A 508 -2.38 25.01 8.07
N TRP A 509 -2.31 26.20 8.68
CA TRP A 509 -1.05 26.76 9.17
C TRP A 509 -0.44 25.94 10.30
N SER A 510 -1.24 25.49 11.27
CA SER A 510 -0.79 24.60 12.36
C SER A 510 -0.25 23.27 11.82
N THR A 511 -0.96 22.65 10.87
CA THR A 511 -0.56 21.37 10.25
C THR A 511 0.67 21.53 9.35
N TRP A 512 0.78 22.63 8.59
CA TRP A 512 1.97 22.92 7.79
C TRP A 512 3.19 23.17 8.68
N ARG A 513 3.05 23.96 9.76
CA ARG A 513 4.13 24.22 10.71
C ARG A 513 4.58 22.95 11.42
N GLU A 514 3.65 22.09 11.83
CA GLU A 514 3.96 20.77 12.38
C GLU A 514 4.71 19.88 11.39
N MET A 515 4.33 19.87 10.11
CA MET A 515 5.06 19.12 9.09
C MET A 515 6.48 19.67 8.85
N THR A 516 6.68 21.00 8.89
CA THR A 516 8.04 21.58 8.78
C THR A 516 8.86 21.38 10.05
N GLU A 517 8.25 21.39 11.24
CA GLU A 517 8.88 21.00 12.52
C GLU A 517 9.39 19.54 12.43
N VAL A 518 8.56 18.60 11.96
CA VAL A 518 8.93 17.18 11.85
C VAL A 518 9.96 16.93 10.73
N GLU A 519 9.83 17.57 9.57
CA GLU A 519 10.84 17.48 8.50
C GLU A 519 12.18 18.09 8.93
N ALA A 520 12.20 19.15 9.73
CA ALA A 520 13.43 19.73 10.29
C ALA A 520 14.11 18.79 11.29
N THR A 521 13.37 18.25 12.28
CA THR A 521 13.93 17.28 13.24
C THR A 521 14.49 16.05 12.53
N LYS A 522 13.77 15.52 11.53
CA LYS A 522 14.25 14.36 10.74
C LYS A 522 15.45 14.69 9.86
N ALA A 523 15.63 15.95 9.44
CA ALA A 523 16.82 16.38 8.72
C ALA A 523 18.05 16.47 9.64
N VAL A 524 17.89 16.86 10.91
CA VAL A 524 18.95 16.93 11.92
C VAL A 524 19.40 15.53 12.35
N ASP A 525 18.46 14.63 12.65
CA ASP A 525 18.70 13.22 12.98
C ASP A 525 19.54 12.49 11.89
N LEU A 526 19.29 12.82 10.62
CA LEU A 526 20.04 12.32 9.45
C LEU A 526 21.40 13.01 9.20
N THR A 527 21.73 14.09 9.90
CA THR A 527 23.08 14.70 9.87
C THR A 527 23.92 14.29 11.07
N ASP A 528 23.33 14.21 12.26
CA ASP A 528 24.00 13.84 13.51
C ASP A 528 24.54 12.40 13.41
N SER A 529 23.69 11.47 12.95
CA SER A 529 24.07 10.08 12.61
C SER A 529 25.05 9.93 11.43
N GLY A 530 25.51 11.03 10.84
CA GLY A 530 26.54 11.08 9.79
C GLY A 530 27.88 11.68 10.22
N GLU A 531 27.96 12.39 11.36
CA GLU A 531 29.24 12.98 11.84
C GLU A 531 29.99 12.04 12.81
N ASP A 532 29.28 11.16 13.53
CA ASP A 532 29.87 10.17 14.45
C ASP A 532 30.61 9.02 13.73
N SER A 533 30.48 8.85 12.41
CA SER A 533 31.19 7.78 11.67
C SER A 533 32.63 8.11 11.27
N ASP A 534 33.04 9.37 11.40
CA ASP A 534 34.34 9.86 10.93
C ASP A 534 35.33 10.09 12.10
N ARG A 535 35.12 9.40 13.23
CA ARG A 535 35.90 9.53 14.48
C ARG A 535 36.23 8.20 15.18
N ASP A 536 36.84 7.25 14.47
CA ASP A 536 37.58 6.10 15.03
C ASP A 536 38.76 5.72 14.11
#